data_AF-A0A009RFH0-F1
#
_entry.id   AF-A0A009RFH0-F1
#
_cell.length_a   1.000
_cell.length_b   1.000
_cell.length_c   1.000
_cell.angle_alpha   90.00
_cell.angle_beta   90.00
_cell.angle_gamma   90.00
#
_symmetry.space_group_name_H-M   'P 1'
#
loop_
_entity.id
_entity.type
_entity.pdbx_description
1 polymer ?
#
loop_
_entity_poly.entity_id
_entity_poly.type
_entity_poly.pdbx_seq_one_letter_code
_entity_poly.pdbx_strand_id
1 'polypeptide(L)'
;SFEQEYKFHPKRKWRADFLITGTKILIEVEGGIWSGGRHTRGKGYIGDMEKYNSAAMMGFTVLRFSTEQVKSGLAVQQIEKMVSER
;
A
#
# COMPACT_ATOMS: atom_id res chain seq x y z
N SER A 1 -2.38 -9.43 -13.20
CA SER A 1 -1.07 -8.76 -13.39
C SER A 1 -0.97 -7.59 -12.42
N PHE A 2 0.21 -6.99 -12.28
CA PHE A 2 0.40 -5.82 -11.42
C PHE A 2 1.37 -4.80 -12.04
N GLU A 3 1.24 -3.54 -11.64
CA GLU A 3 2.15 -2.44 -11.96
C GLU A 3 2.92 -2.04 -10.71
N GLN A 4 4.22 -1.75 -10.84
CA GLN A 4 5.07 -1.35 -9.71
C GLN A 4 5.17 0.18 -9.61
N GLU A 5 5.42 0.70 -8.42
CA GLU A 5 5.66 2.13 -8.16
C GLU A 5 4.52 3.00 -8.73
N TYR A 6 3.28 2.54 -8.65
CA TYR A 6 2.15 3.14 -9.32
C TYR A 6 1.80 4.52 -8.74
N LYS A 7 1.90 5.57 -9.57
CA LYS A 7 1.52 6.94 -9.19
C LYS A 7 -0.01 7.08 -9.25
N PHE A 8 -0.68 6.86 -8.12
CA PHE A 8 -2.14 6.89 -8.07
C PHE A 8 -2.75 8.30 -8.00
N HIS A 9 -1.98 9.30 -7.55
CA HIS A 9 -2.52 10.65 -7.35
C HIS A 9 -2.09 11.60 -8.48
N PRO A 10 -3.00 12.39 -9.10
CA PRO A 10 -2.65 13.23 -10.25
C PRO A 10 -1.68 14.36 -9.90
N LYS A 11 -1.94 15.08 -8.80
CA LYS A 11 -1.17 16.25 -8.36
C LYS A 11 0.03 15.91 -7.45
N ARG A 12 -0.17 15.10 -6.42
CA ARG A 12 0.88 14.65 -5.48
C ARG A 12 1.78 13.61 -6.15
N LYS A 13 3.03 13.52 -5.73
CA LYS A 13 3.99 12.51 -6.21
C LYS A 13 3.88 11.18 -5.43
N TRP A 14 2.72 10.87 -4.87
CA TRP A 14 2.53 9.63 -4.12
C TRP A 14 2.49 8.44 -5.05
N ARG A 15 3.19 7.38 -4.64
CA ARG A 15 3.24 6.08 -5.29
C ARG A 15 2.86 5.02 -4.28
N ALA A 16 2.15 4.01 -4.75
CA ALA A 16 2.05 2.72 -4.06
C ALA A 16 3.07 1.76 -4.67
N ASP A 17 3.55 0.82 -3.87
CA ASP A 17 4.53 -0.17 -4.35
C ASP A 17 3.95 -0.97 -5.50
N PHE A 18 2.66 -1.35 -5.40
CA PHE A 18 1.96 -2.03 -6.49
C PHE A 18 0.52 -1.59 -6.67
N LEU A 19 0.05 -1.65 -7.92
CA LEU A 19 -1.36 -1.68 -8.31
C LEU A 19 -1.69 -3.05 -8.90
N ILE A 20 -2.76 -3.68 -8.46
CA ILE A 20 -3.30 -4.86 -9.16
C ILE A 20 -4.02 -4.37 -10.42
N THR A 21 -3.44 -4.63 -11.60
CA THR A 21 -3.87 -4.08 -12.89
C THR A 21 -5.34 -4.40 -13.17
N GLY A 22 -6.09 -3.41 -13.66
CA GLY A 22 -7.52 -3.55 -13.95
C GLY A 22 -8.42 -3.47 -12.72
N THR A 23 -7.85 -3.25 -11.53
CA THR A 23 -8.61 -3.08 -10.29
C THR A 23 -8.32 -1.71 -9.65
N LYS A 24 -8.96 -1.43 -8.51
CA LYS A 24 -8.60 -0.31 -7.62
C LYS A 24 -7.95 -0.82 -6.31
N ILE A 25 -7.08 -1.82 -6.40
CA ILE A 25 -6.36 -2.36 -5.23
C ILE A 25 -4.90 -1.92 -5.29
N LEU A 26 -4.48 -1.14 -4.29
CA LEU A 26 -3.09 -0.73 -4.08
C LEU A 26 -2.47 -1.58 -2.99
N ILE A 27 -1.21 -1.98 -3.17
CA ILE A 27 -0.41 -2.72 -2.19
C ILE A 27 0.76 -1.87 -1.74
N GLU A 28 0.99 -1.83 -0.43
CA GLU A 28 2.13 -1.16 0.20
C GLU A 28 2.86 -2.16 1.12
N VAL A 29 4.18 -2.18 1.04
CA VAL A 29 5.08 -2.98 1.85
C VAL A 29 5.80 -2.06 2.83
N GLU A 30 5.32 -2.07 4.07
CA GLU A 30 5.81 -1.25 5.16
C GLU A 30 7.13 -1.80 5.71
N GLY A 31 8.23 -1.23 5.23
CA GLY A 31 9.57 -1.46 5.78
C GLY A 31 9.84 -0.63 7.04
N GLY A 32 10.78 -1.09 7.87
CA GLY A 32 11.34 -0.27 8.95
C GLY A 32 10.37 0.07 10.10
N ILE A 33 9.27 -0.68 10.26
CA ILE A 33 8.26 -0.49 11.32
C ILE A 33 8.91 -0.44 12.71
N TRP A 34 9.98 -1.20 12.95
CA TRP A 34 10.68 -1.26 14.25
C TRP A 34 11.94 -0.38 14.33
N SER A 35 12.28 0.33 13.25
CA SER A 35 13.60 0.98 13.12
C SER A 35 13.69 2.38 13.74
N GLY A 36 12.62 2.92 14.33
CA GLY A 36 12.59 4.32 14.81
C GLY A 36 12.73 5.36 13.67
N GLY A 37 12.57 4.92 12.43
CA GLY A 37 12.76 5.71 11.22
C GLY A 37 11.58 6.62 10.88
N ARG A 38 11.55 7.12 9.64
CA ARG A 38 10.51 8.03 9.15
C ARG A 38 9.08 7.55 9.45
N HIS A 39 8.81 6.27 9.27
CA HIS A 39 7.46 5.70 9.38
C HIS A 39 6.94 5.64 10.82
N THR A 40 7.83 5.73 11.82
CA THR A 40 7.45 5.76 13.24
C THR A 40 7.55 7.15 13.85
N ARG A 41 8.22 8.10 13.20
CA ARG A 41 8.23 9.50 13.61
C ARG A 41 6.90 10.15 13.25
N GLY A 42 6.31 10.90 14.21
CA GLY A 42 4.97 11.48 14.07
C GLY A 42 4.73 12.26 12.77
N LYS A 43 5.72 13.05 12.30
CA LYS A 43 5.60 13.78 11.02
C LYS A 43 5.48 12.86 9.80
N GLY A 44 6.24 11.77 9.76
CA GLY A 44 6.16 10.79 8.67
C GLY A 44 4.82 10.07 8.70
N TYR A 45 4.45 9.59 9.88
CA TYR A 45 3.19 8.89 10.11
C TYR A 45 1.96 9.73 9.70
N ILE A 46 1.91 11.01 10.06
CA ILE A 46 0.82 11.92 9.61
C ILE A 46 0.79 12.06 8.08
N GLY A 47 1.96 12.11 7.44
CA GLY A 47 2.05 12.16 5.98
C GLY A 47 1.55 10.88 5.32
N ASP A 48 1.78 9.74 5.94
CA ASP A 48 1.28 8.45 5.47
C ASP A 48 -0.25 8.37 5.64
N MET A 49 -0.80 8.90 6.75
CA MET A 49 -2.25 9.05 6.93
C MET A 49 -2.88 9.90 5.81
N GLU A 50 -2.28 11.04 5.46
CA GLU A 50 -2.75 11.91 4.36
C GLU A 50 -2.78 11.13 3.02
N LYS A 51 -1.71 10.38 2.74
CA LYS A 51 -1.56 9.56 1.53
C LYS A 51 -2.67 8.50 1.44
N TYR A 52 -2.87 7.69 2.49
CA TYR A 52 -3.83 6.59 2.45
C TYR A 52 -5.29 7.06 2.45
N ASN A 53 -5.60 8.13 3.20
CA ASN A 53 -6.94 8.72 3.16
C ASN A 53 -7.25 9.24 1.75
N SER A 54 -6.29 9.88 1.10
CA SER A 54 -6.46 10.34 -0.29
C SER A 54 -6.68 9.18 -1.26
N ALA A 55 -5.93 8.09 -1.12
CA ALA A 55 -6.15 6.88 -1.92
C ALA A 55 -7.57 6.32 -1.73
N ALA A 56 -8.03 6.22 -0.47
CA ALA A 56 -9.38 5.76 -0.14
C ALA A 56 -10.47 6.67 -0.74
N MET A 57 -10.32 7.99 -0.63
CA MET A 57 -11.25 8.97 -1.23
C MET A 57 -11.32 8.87 -2.76
N MET A 58 -10.25 8.39 -3.42
CA MET A 58 -10.23 8.14 -4.87
C MET A 58 -10.84 6.76 -5.25
N GLY A 59 -11.35 6.03 -4.26
CA GLY A 59 -11.98 4.72 -4.41
C GLY A 59 -10.99 3.56 -4.48
N PHE A 60 -9.73 3.76 -4.08
CA PHE A 60 -8.79 2.65 -3.93
C PHE A 60 -9.01 1.92 -2.61
N THR A 61 -8.92 0.59 -2.65
CA THR A 61 -8.63 -0.21 -1.46
C THR A 61 -7.12 -0.33 -1.32
N VAL A 62 -6.57 0.04 -0.16
CA VAL A 62 -5.14 -0.06 0.11
C VAL A 62 -4.90 -1.19 1.10
N LEU A 63 -4.12 -2.20 0.69
CA LEU A 63 -3.63 -3.25 1.57
C LEU A 63 -2.18 -2.94 1.96
N ARG A 64 -1.89 -3.01 3.26
CA ARG A 64 -0.58 -2.70 3.82
C ARG A 64 -0.03 -3.92 4.52
N PHE A 65 1.17 -4.32 4.15
CA PHE A 65 1.84 -5.51 4.68
C PHE A 65 3.20 -5.15 5.24
N SER A 66 3.60 -5.76 6.35
CA SER A 66 4.99 -5.68 6.79
C SER A 66 5.89 -6.52 5.87
N THR A 67 7.19 -6.24 5.88
CA THR A 67 8.18 -7.10 5.19
C THR A 67 8.09 -8.56 5.64
N GLU A 68 7.76 -8.81 6.90
CA GLU A 68 7.61 -10.16 7.45
C GLU A 68 6.37 -10.89 6.89
N GLN A 69 5.24 -10.19 6.75
CA GLN A 69 4.02 -10.74 6.13
C GLN A 69 4.19 -11.02 4.64
N VAL A 70 5.02 -10.25 3.95
CA VAL A 70 5.39 -10.54 2.55
C VAL A 70 6.26 -11.80 2.50
N LYS A 71 7.30 -11.89 3.35
CA LYS A 71 8.21 -13.04 3.38
C LYS A 71 7.52 -14.34 3.81
N SER A 72 6.51 -14.27 4.68
CA SER A 72 5.74 -15.45 5.11
C SER A 72 4.72 -15.93 4.07
N GLY A 73 4.51 -15.18 2.98
CA GLY A 73 3.51 -15.49 1.96
C GLY A 73 2.08 -15.05 2.32
N LEU A 74 1.85 -14.51 3.52
CA LEU A 74 0.52 -14.04 3.95
C LEU A 74 -0.02 -12.96 3.02
N ALA A 75 0.82 -12.03 2.58
CA ALA A 75 0.41 -10.96 1.67
C ALA A 75 -0.16 -11.52 0.37
N VAL A 76 0.50 -12.52 -0.22
CA VAL A 76 0.05 -13.15 -1.47
C VAL A 76 -1.29 -13.85 -1.27
N GLN A 77 -1.42 -14.66 -0.21
CA GLN A 77 -2.66 -15.37 0.09
C GLN A 77 -3.86 -14.43 0.26
N GLN A 78 -3.67 -13.30 0.94
CA GLN A 78 -4.75 -12.33 1.14
C GLN A 78 -5.11 -11.57 -0.14
N ILE A 79 -4.11 -11.24 -0.96
CA ILE A 79 -4.35 -10.61 -2.27
C ILE A 79 -5.13 -11.55 -3.18
N GLU A 80 -4.72 -12.82 -3.28
CA GLU A 80 -5.40 -13.83 -4.10
C GLU A 80 -6.86 -14.01 -3.69
N LYS A 81 -7.11 -14.16 -2.38
CA LYS A 81 -8.48 -14.27 -1.84
C LYS A 81 -9.33 -13.06 -2.21
N MET A 82 -8.80 -11.85 -2.04
CA MET A 82 -9.54 -10.61 -2.32
C MET A 82 -9.84 -10.44 -3.82
N VAL A 83 -8.93 -10.87 -4.69
CA VAL A 83 -9.12 -10.82 -6.15
C VAL A 83 -10.09 -11.90 -6.62
N SER A 84 -10.11 -13.09 -6.00
CA SER A 84 -11.04 -14.17 -6.38
C SER A 84 -12.49 -13.94 -5.93
N GLU A 85 -12.70 -13.12 -4.90
CA GLU A 85 -14.03 -12.79 -4.36
C GLU A 85 -14.70 -11.61 -5.08
N ARG A 86 -14.09 -11.07 -6.16
CA ARG A 86 -14.59 -9.92 -6.94
C ARG A 86 -14.82 -10.28 -8.39
#